data_AF-A0A962TTC4-F1
#
_entry.id   AF-A0A962TTC4-F1
#
_cell.length_a   1.000
_cell.length_b   1.000
_cell.length_c   1.000
_cell.angle_alpha   90.00
_cell.angle_beta   90.00
_cell.angle_gamma   90.00
#
_symmetry.space_group_name_H-M   'P 1'
#
loop_
_entity.id
_entity.type
_entity.pdbx_description
1 polymer ?
#
loop_
_entity_poly.entity_id
_entity_poly.type
_entity_poly.pdbx_seq_one_letter_code
_entity_poly.pdbx_strand_id
1 'polypeptide(L)'
;MEIRRVQGAFNWIILLSEASHVFCCVLPSLFSILSMMAGLGMIGVMPVWLISIHEMLHGWEVPMIAMSAAVLLLGWTLHYISYRMDCHSTGCVHEPCGPKKKNAAFILKVATILFLANILVYFVFHRGMDKDFRIHAREAHTGVHHDE
;
A
#
# COMPACT_ATOMS: atom_id res chain seq x y z
N MET A 1 26.08 -16.85 -26.27
CA MET A 1 25.82 -17.31 -24.88
C MET A 1 24.99 -16.28 -24.07
N GLU A 2 24.20 -15.41 -24.73
CA GLU A 2 23.46 -14.33 -24.05
C GLU A 2 21.97 -14.62 -23.82
N ILE A 3 21.37 -15.50 -24.64
CA ILE A 3 19.92 -15.78 -24.59
C ILE A 3 19.47 -16.37 -23.24
N ARG A 4 20.31 -17.20 -22.59
CA ARG A 4 19.99 -17.80 -21.27
C ARG A 4 19.91 -16.78 -20.12
N ARG A 5 20.69 -15.70 -20.16
CA ARG A 5 20.64 -14.63 -19.12
C ARG A 5 19.37 -13.79 -19.26
N VAL A 6 18.97 -13.52 -20.51
CA VAL A 6 17.77 -12.74 -20.82
C VAL A 6 16.51 -13.51 -20.40
N GLN A 7 16.46 -14.82 -20.64
CA GLN A 7 15.34 -15.67 -20.22
C GLN A 7 15.19 -15.74 -18.68
N GLY A 8 16.31 -15.83 -17.95
CA GLY A 8 16.30 -15.76 -16.48
C GLY A 8 15.82 -14.40 -15.96
N ALA A 9 16.22 -13.31 -16.61
CA ALA A 9 15.77 -11.96 -16.27
C ALA A 9 14.26 -11.77 -16.49
N PHE A 10 13.71 -12.28 -17.60
CA PHE A 10 12.26 -12.24 -17.83
C PHE A 10 11.47 -13.00 -16.77
N ASN A 11 11.93 -14.19 -16.37
CA ASN A 11 11.25 -14.97 -15.33
C ASN A 11 11.28 -14.25 -13.97
N TRP A 12 12.37 -13.56 -13.65
CA TRP A 12 12.49 -12.71 -12.47
C TRP A 12 11.54 -11.50 -12.51
N ILE A 13 11.38 -10.86 -13.67
CA ILE A 13 10.45 -9.72 -13.83
C ILE A 13 9.00 -10.17 -13.65
N ILE A 14 8.63 -11.34 -14.19
CA ILE A 14 7.28 -11.91 -14.03
C ILE A 14 7.00 -12.22 -12.56
N LEU A 15 7.94 -12.90 -11.88
CA LEU A 15 7.81 -13.21 -10.47
C LEU A 15 7.69 -11.94 -9.61
N LEU A 16 8.47 -10.90 -9.93
CA LEU A 16 8.42 -9.61 -9.25
C LEU A 16 7.10 -8.88 -9.52
N SER A 17 6.54 -9.02 -10.72
CA SER A 17 5.24 -8.45 -11.10
C SER A 17 4.07 -9.10 -10.35
N GLU A 18 4.05 -10.43 -10.23
CA GLU A 18 3.03 -11.13 -9.42
C GLU A 18 3.20 -10.89 -7.93
N ALA A 19 4.45 -10.92 -7.43
CA ALA A 19 4.73 -10.61 -6.03
C ALA A 19 4.25 -9.20 -5.67
N SER A 20 4.47 -8.22 -6.54
CA SER A 20 4.01 -6.84 -6.34
C SER A 20 2.49 -6.78 -6.12
N HIS A 21 1.71 -7.57 -6.85
CA HIS A 21 0.25 -7.64 -6.69
C HIS A 21 -0.19 -8.22 -5.35
N VAL A 22 0.51 -9.25 -4.86
CA VAL A 22 0.25 -9.82 -3.53
C VAL A 22 0.57 -8.78 -2.45
N PHE A 23 1.68 -8.06 -2.58
CA PHE A 23 2.08 -7.06 -1.60
C PHE A 23 1.21 -5.79 -1.64
N CYS A 24 0.82 -5.29 -2.82
CA CYS A 24 0.07 -4.04 -2.94
C CYS A 24 -1.46 -4.20 -2.83
N CYS A 25 -2.02 -5.40 -3.07
CA CYS A 25 -3.47 -5.64 -3.00
C CYS A 25 -3.87 -6.55 -1.82
N VAL A 26 -3.15 -7.65 -1.57
CA VAL A 26 -3.60 -8.68 -0.62
C VAL A 26 -3.30 -8.28 0.82
N LEU A 27 -2.06 -7.87 1.09
CA LEU A 27 -1.65 -7.48 2.44
C LEU A 27 -2.45 -6.29 3.02
N PRO A 28 -2.67 -5.19 2.27
CA PRO A 28 -3.51 -4.09 2.76
C PRO A 28 -4.96 -4.49 3.00
N SER A 29 -5.50 -5.40 2.19
CA SER A 29 -6.88 -5.89 2.34
C SER A 29 -7.03 -6.75 3.59
N LEU A 30 -6.07 -7.65 3.84
CA LEU A 30 -6.04 -8.46 5.06
C LEU A 30 -5.96 -7.58 6.31
N PHE A 31 -5.11 -6.54 6.28
CA PHE A 31 -5.00 -5.60 7.40
C PHE A 31 -6.28 -4.81 7.62
N SER A 32 -6.96 -4.37 6.55
CA SER A 32 -8.24 -3.67 6.64
C SER A 32 -9.33 -4.55 7.26
N ILE A 33 -9.37 -5.85 6.91
CA ILE A 33 -10.33 -6.80 7.49
C ILE A 33 -10.03 -7.04 8.97
N LEU A 34 -8.76 -7.29 9.32
CA LEU A 34 -8.36 -7.49 10.72
C LEU A 34 -8.63 -6.24 11.57
N SER A 35 -8.36 -5.05 11.05
CA SER A 35 -8.65 -3.78 11.72
C SER A 35 -10.15 -3.55 11.89
N MET A 36 -10.96 -3.91 10.90
CA MET A 36 -12.43 -3.83 11.00
C MET A 36 -12.96 -4.81 12.05
N MET A 37 -12.43 -6.03 12.10
CA MET A 37 -12.78 -7.02 13.13
C MET A 37 -12.37 -6.54 14.53
N ALA A 38 -11.19 -5.93 14.65
CA ALA A 38 -10.71 -5.34 15.89
C ALA A 38 -11.61 -4.18 16.35
N GLY A 39 -12.00 -3.28 15.43
CA GLY A 39 -12.90 -2.15 15.70
C GLY A 39 -14.34 -2.56 16.05
N LEU A 40 -14.79 -3.74 15.60
CA LEU A 40 -16.07 -4.35 16.00
C LEU A 40 -16.04 -4.97 17.41
N GLY A 41 -14.93 -4.83 18.16
CA GLY A 41 -14.82 -5.31 19.54
C GLY A 41 -14.56 -6.81 19.67
N MET A 42 -14.23 -7.51 18.58
CA MET A 42 -13.80 -8.92 18.63
C MET A 42 -12.41 -9.12 19.26
N ILE A 43 -11.75 -8.06 19.71
CA ILE A 43 -10.47 -8.12 20.46
C ILE A 43 -10.58 -9.04 21.70
N GLY A 44 -11.75 -9.11 22.36
CA GLY A 44 -11.95 -9.94 23.55
C GLY A 44 -11.90 -11.46 23.31
N VAL A 45 -12.05 -11.91 22.06
CA VAL A 45 -11.95 -13.32 21.65
C VAL A 45 -10.70 -13.61 20.82
N MET A 46 -9.82 -12.62 20.64
CA MET A 46 -8.58 -12.84 19.89
C MET A 46 -7.59 -13.67 20.72
N PRO A 47 -7.21 -14.86 20.25
CA PRO A 47 -6.25 -15.71 20.94
C PRO A 47 -4.87 -15.05 20.97
N VAL A 48 -4.10 -15.26 22.05
CA VAL A 48 -2.84 -14.53 22.37
C VAL A 48 -1.82 -14.50 21.23
N TRP A 49 -1.66 -15.61 20.50
CA TRP A 49 -0.79 -15.67 19.31
C TRP A 49 -1.14 -14.65 18.22
N LEU A 50 -2.43 -14.31 18.07
CA LEU A 50 -2.93 -13.40 17.05
C LEU A 50 -2.65 -11.93 17.43
N ILE A 51 -2.61 -11.63 18.73
CA ILE A 51 -2.19 -10.33 19.28
C ILE A 51 -0.71 -10.10 18.99
N SER A 52 0.15 -11.10 19.23
CA SER A 52 1.58 -11.00 18.93
C SER A 52 1.86 -10.80 17.44
N ILE A 53 1.09 -11.46 16.57
CA ILE A 53 1.19 -11.27 15.11
C ILE A 53 0.74 -9.87 14.72
N HIS A 54 -0.36 -9.37 15.28
CA HIS A 54 -0.89 -8.03 14.99
C HIS A 54 0.11 -6.94 15.33
N GLU A 55 0.78 -7.04 16.49
CA GLU A 55 1.79 -6.07 16.93
C GLU A 55 3.06 -6.11 16.07
N MET A 56 3.49 -7.31 15.67
CA MET A 56 4.56 -7.46 14.69
C MET A 56 4.18 -6.83 13.35
N LEU A 57 2.93 -7.01 12.92
CA LEU A 57 2.43 -6.51 11.64
C LEU A 57 2.29 -4.98 11.61
N HIS A 58 1.96 -4.36 12.74
CA HIS A 58 1.97 -2.90 12.88
C HIS A 58 3.37 -2.31 12.61
N GLY A 59 4.43 -2.99 13.02
CA GLY A 59 5.81 -2.60 12.67
C GLY A 59 6.11 -2.64 11.16
N TRP A 60 5.39 -3.48 10.41
CA TRP A 60 5.54 -3.64 8.96
C TRP A 60 4.61 -2.72 8.14
N GLU A 61 3.73 -1.95 8.78
CA GLU A 61 2.78 -1.07 8.11
C GLU A 61 3.49 0.06 7.34
N VAL A 62 4.46 0.72 7.98
CA VAL A 62 5.26 1.81 7.38
C VAL A 62 6.06 1.35 6.14
N PRO A 63 6.85 0.27 6.18
CA PRO A 63 7.57 -0.20 4.99
C PRO A 63 6.61 -0.62 3.86
N MET A 64 5.43 -1.15 4.17
CA MET A 64 4.43 -1.53 3.17
C MET A 64 3.82 -0.33 2.44
N ILE A 65 3.51 0.76 3.18
CA ILE A 65 3.07 2.02 2.59
C ILE A 65 4.19 2.63 1.73
N ALA A 66 5.43 2.61 2.21
CA ALA A 66 6.58 3.14 1.47
C ALA A 66 6.84 2.37 0.16
N MET A 67 6.77 1.04 0.18
CA MET A 67 6.92 0.21 -1.02
C MET A 67 5.78 0.44 -2.02
N SER A 68 4.54 0.56 -1.53
CA SER A 68 3.38 0.86 -2.38
C SER A 68 3.51 2.23 -3.05
N ALA A 69 4.01 3.24 -2.33
CA ALA A 69 4.32 4.55 -2.88
C ALA A 69 5.39 4.48 -3.97
N ALA A 70 6.46 3.72 -3.75
CA ALA A 70 7.55 3.56 -4.70
C ALA A 70 7.09 2.91 -6.02
N VAL A 71 6.31 1.83 -5.94
CA VAL A 71 5.75 1.16 -7.12
C VAL A 71 4.80 2.08 -7.88
N LEU A 72 4.00 2.86 -7.16
CA LEU A 72 3.05 3.79 -7.77
C LEU A 72 3.75 4.95 -8.48
N LEU A 73 4.83 5.49 -7.90
CA LEU A 73 5.73 6.47 -8.55
C LEU A 73 6.39 5.87 -9.81
N LEU A 74 6.83 4.62 -9.74
CA LEU A 74 7.36 3.90 -10.88
C LEU A 74 6.33 3.80 -12.01
N GLY A 75 5.09 3.41 -11.68
CA GLY A 75 3.98 3.33 -12.63
C GLY A 75 3.71 4.65 -13.34
N TRP A 76 3.68 5.77 -12.60
CA TRP A 76 3.53 7.11 -13.17
C TRP A 76 4.73 7.53 -14.04
N THR A 77 5.94 7.17 -13.63
CA THR A 77 7.17 7.47 -14.40
C THR A 77 7.15 6.74 -15.74
N LEU A 78 6.82 5.45 -15.74
CA LEU A 78 6.69 4.67 -16.98
C LEU A 78 5.56 5.21 -17.86
N HIS A 79 4.43 5.61 -17.27
CA HIS A 79 3.34 6.22 -18.01
C HIS A 79 3.74 7.55 -18.66
N TYR A 80 4.51 8.38 -17.96
CA TYR A 80 5.04 9.63 -18.49
C TYR A 80 6.03 9.41 -19.64
N ILE A 81 6.96 8.45 -19.49
CA ILE A 81 7.90 8.08 -20.55
C ILE A 81 7.14 7.55 -21.78
N SER A 82 6.17 6.65 -21.57
CA SER A 82 5.29 6.16 -22.63
C SER A 82 4.50 7.31 -23.27
N TYR A 83 4.12 8.33 -22.49
CA TYR A 83 3.45 9.50 -23.04
C TYR A 83 4.35 10.31 -23.96
N ARG A 84 5.63 10.42 -23.62
CA ARG A 84 6.61 11.20 -24.37
C ARG A 84 7.14 10.49 -25.62
N MET A 85 7.14 9.16 -25.65
CA MET A 85 7.55 8.34 -26.79
C MET A 85 6.42 8.12 -27.82
N ASP A 86 5.30 8.86 -27.71
CA ASP A 86 4.15 8.64 -28.59
C ASP A 86 4.51 8.88 -30.06
N CYS A 87 4.10 7.95 -30.91
CA CYS A 87 4.30 7.97 -32.35
C CYS A 87 3.39 9.03 -32.98
N HIS A 88 3.66 10.30 -32.73
CA HIS A 88 2.90 11.42 -33.28
C HIS A 88 3.36 11.78 -34.72
N SER A 89 4.55 11.34 -35.15
CA SER A 89 5.17 11.87 -36.38
C SER A 89 5.82 10.85 -37.31
N THR A 90 5.81 9.56 -36.97
CA THR A 90 6.31 8.48 -37.83
C THR A 90 5.12 7.63 -38.23
N GLY A 91 4.85 7.47 -39.53
CA GLY A 91 3.69 6.74 -40.08
C GLY A 91 3.66 5.26 -39.69
N CYS A 92 3.38 4.97 -38.42
CA CYS A 92 3.44 3.65 -37.83
C CYS A 92 2.23 2.80 -38.22
N VAL A 93 2.51 1.60 -38.75
CA VAL A 93 1.53 0.59 -39.18
C VAL A 93 1.14 -0.30 -38.00
N HIS A 94 0.65 0.28 -36.91
CA HIS A 94 0.14 -0.50 -35.77
C HIS A 94 -1.20 0.06 -35.28
N GLU A 95 -1.94 -0.78 -34.57
CA GLU A 95 -3.22 -0.44 -33.94
C GLU A 95 -3.11 0.89 -33.16
N PRO A 96 -4.16 1.74 -33.14
CA PRO A 96 -4.06 3.04 -32.48
C PRO A 96 -3.55 2.89 -31.04
N CYS A 97 -2.42 3.55 -30.74
CA CYS A 97 -1.82 3.57 -29.39
C CYS A 97 -2.72 4.26 -28.35
N GLY A 98 -3.64 5.14 -28.80
CA GLY A 98 -4.55 5.92 -27.96
C GLY A 98 -5.43 5.10 -27.00
N PRO A 99 -6.19 4.08 -27.45
CA PRO A 99 -7.10 3.33 -26.57
C PRO A 99 -6.41 2.51 -25.46
N LYS A 100 -5.19 2.00 -25.68
CA LYS A 100 -4.47 1.27 -24.61
C LYS A 100 -3.84 2.24 -23.60
N LYS A 101 -3.39 3.40 -24.07
CA LYS A 101 -2.78 4.45 -23.23
C LYS A 101 -3.79 5.11 -22.28
N LYS A 102 -5.03 5.36 -22.71
CA LYS A 102 -6.10 5.90 -21.84
C LYS A 102 -6.51 4.93 -20.72
N ASN A 103 -6.52 3.63 -21.00
CA ASN A 103 -6.87 2.62 -20.00
C ASN A 103 -5.78 2.49 -18.93
N ALA A 104 -4.51 2.54 -19.33
CA ALA A 104 -3.39 2.57 -18.38
C ALA A 104 -3.44 3.80 -17.44
N ALA A 105 -3.77 4.98 -17.99
CA ALA A 105 -3.96 6.18 -17.19
C ALA A 105 -5.13 6.06 -16.20
N PHE A 106 -6.23 5.40 -16.59
CA PHE A 106 -7.38 5.17 -15.72
C PHE A 106 -7.02 4.26 -14.54
N ILE A 107 -6.32 3.14 -14.79
CA ILE A 107 -5.90 2.21 -13.74
C ILE A 107 -4.94 2.91 -12.76
N LEU A 108 -3.97 3.69 -13.25
CA LEU A 108 -3.06 4.44 -12.39
C LEU A 108 -3.79 5.47 -11.51
N LYS A 109 -4.85 6.11 -12.03
CA LYS A 109 -5.71 7.02 -11.25
C LYS A 109 -6.48 6.30 -10.14
N VAL A 110 -7.04 5.12 -10.44
CA VAL A 110 -7.75 4.31 -9.43
C VAL A 110 -6.77 3.85 -8.34
N ALA A 111 -5.58 3.40 -8.74
CA ALA A 111 -4.54 2.98 -7.80
C ALA A 111 -4.09 4.13 -6.88
N THR A 112 -3.92 5.36 -7.39
CA THR A 112 -3.60 6.52 -6.54
C THR A 112 -4.70 6.85 -5.55
N ILE A 113 -5.98 6.77 -5.95
CA ILE A 113 -7.10 7.03 -5.05
C ILE A 113 -7.14 6.00 -3.91
N LEU A 114 -6.97 4.72 -4.23
CA LEU A 114 -6.90 3.64 -3.23
C LEU A 114 -5.71 3.84 -2.28
N PHE A 115 -4.55 4.21 -2.81
CA PHE A 115 -3.36 4.49 -2.00
C PHE A 115 -3.57 5.69 -1.05
N LEU A 116 -4.22 6.76 -1.51
CA LEU A 116 -4.56 7.90 -0.67
C LEU A 116 -5.56 7.54 0.43
N ALA A 117 -6.57 6.72 0.12
CA ALA A 117 -7.49 6.21 1.14
C ALA A 117 -6.75 5.39 2.21
N ASN A 118 -5.76 4.58 1.80
CA ASN A 118 -4.94 3.81 2.73
C ASN A 118 -4.08 4.72 3.64
N ILE A 119 -3.41 5.74 3.07
CA ILE A 119 -2.70 6.77 3.86
C ILE A 119 -3.64 7.48 4.83
N LEU A 120 -4.86 7.80 4.40
CA LEU A 120 -5.84 8.49 5.24
C LEU A 120 -6.24 7.63 6.44
N VAL A 121 -6.51 6.34 6.23
CA VAL A 121 -6.77 5.37 7.29
C VAL A 121 -5.56 5.29 8.24
N TYR A 122 -4.35 5.12 7.70
CA TYR A 122 -3.12 5.14 8.50
C TYR A 122 -3.03 6.38 9.39
N PHE A 123 -3.23 7.57 8.83
CA PHE A 123 -3.19 8.82 9.58
C PHE A 123 -4.26 8.92 10.65
N VAL A 124 -5.50 8.48 10.36
CA VAL A 124 -6.63 8.57 11.29
C VAL A 124 -6.45 7.59 12.45
N PHE A 125 -6.06 6.35 12.19
CA PHE A 125 -5.91 5.32 13.22
C PHE A 125 -4.62 5.48 14.03
N HIS A 126 -3.47 5.77 13.40
CA HIS A 126 -2.22 6.00 14.15
C HIS A 126 -2.24 7.33 14.92
N ARG A 127 -2.66 8.46 14.33
CA ARG A 127 -2.79 9.71 15.12
C ARG A 127 -3.97 9.70 16.09
N GLY A 128 -4.99 8.87 15.83
CA GLY A 128 -6.10 8.65 16.74
C GLY A 128 -5.62 7.97 18.02
N MET A 129 -4.91 6.85 17.89
CA MET A 129 -4.37 6.10 19.04
C MET A 129 -3.24 6.82 19.77
N ASP A 130 -2.38 7.57 19.08
CA ASP A 130 -1.34 8.40 19.74
C ASP A 130 -1.95 9.49 20.63
N LYS A 131 -3.12 10.02 20.26
CA LYS A 131 -3.84 11.02 21.08
C LYS A 131 -4.57 10.37 22.23
N ASP A 132 -5.20 9.22 22.01
CA ASP A 132 -5.96 8.50 23.05
C ASP A 132 -5.05 7.99 24.17
N PHE A 133 -3.87 7.43 23.82
CA PHE A 133 -2.86 7.04 24.82
C PHE A 133 -2.32 8.25 25.61
N ARG A 134 -2.10 9.39 24.96
CA ARG A 134 -1.63 10.61 25.65
C ARG A 134 -2.69 11.25 26.54
N ILE A 135 -3.97 11.12 26.20
CA ILE A 135 -5.07 11.62 27.02
C ILE A 135 -5.23 10.72 28.26
N HIS A 136 -5.26 9.40 28.09
CA HIS A 136 -5.33 8.47 29.22
C HIS A 136 -4.07 8.49 30.11
N ALA A 137 -2.87 8.64 29.54
CA ALA A 137 -1.64 8.79 30.33
C ALA A 137 -1.61 10.12 31.11
N ARG A 138 -2.26 11.19 30.58
CA ARG A 138 -2.37 12.48 31.27
C ARG A 138 -3.39 12.42 32.41
N GLU A 139 -4.53 11.75 32.21
CA GLU A 139 -5.53 11.52 33.27
C GLU A 139 -4.98 10.65 34.40
N ALA A 140 -4.23 9.59 34.09
CA ALA A 140 -3.58 8.74 35.09
C ALA A 140 -2.55 9.51 35.95
N HIS A 141 -1.89 10.53 35.40
CA HIS A 141 -0.95 11.37 36.16
C HIS A 141 -1.62 12.49 36.96
N THR A 142 -2.75 13.04 36.51
CA THR A 142 -3.50 14.06 37.27
C THR A 142 -4.41 13.48 38.36
N GLY A 143 -4.76 12.19 38.29
CA GLY A 143 -5.51 11.50 39.35
C GLY A 143 -4.69 11.15 40.60
N VAL A 144 -3.35 11.13 40.50
CA VAL A 144 -2.46 10.78 41.63
C VAL A 144 -2.13 11.98 42.53
N HIS A 145 -2.46 13.22 42.12
CA HIS A 145 -2.13 14.44 42.87
C HIS A 145 -3.29 15.06 43.66
N HIS A 146 -4.43 14.38 43.79
CA HIS A 146 -5.58 14.88 44.54
C HIS A 146 -5.86 14.15 45.88
N ASP A 147 -4.94 13.27 46.29
CA ASP A 147 -4.99 12.56 47.57
C ASP A 147 -3.78 12.93 48.47
N GLU A 148 -3.63 14.22 48.81
CA GLU A 148 -2.82 14.68 49.95
C GLU A 148 -3.62 15.65 50.82
#